data_AF-T1JNE0-F1
#
_entry.id   AF-T1JNE0-F1
#
_cell.length_a   1.000
_cell.length_b   1.000
_cell.length_c   1.000
_cell.angle_alpha   90.00
_cell.angle_beta   90.00
_cell.angle_gamma   90.00
#
_symmetry.space_group_name_H-M   'P 1'
#
loop_
_entity.id
_entity.type
_entity.pdbx_description
1 polymer ?
#
loop_
_entity_poly.entity_id
_entity_poly.type
_entity_poly.pdbx_seq_one_letter_code
_entity_poly.pdbx_strand_id
1 'polypeptide(L)'
;MIRKNQPFSSIGSAAYNQICHLCMPNHPPDKSFNDIKTLMSAYQCPEPLQIAERSRFTNRVQQPQESIAKYSLAWRTLAIKCNFGAELKNRLCDCFVLVICAQSIQKALFNTKDIDYDLAYKTAVGIELSTKESATLQQSQPIIQLRSSSSKCCNQLQAERT
;
A
#
# COMPACT_ATOMS: atom_id res chain seq x y z
N MET A 1 -42.78 0.34 -2.00
CA MET A 1 -43.27 -0.67 -2.97
C MET A 1 -42.83 -0.27 -4.37
N ILE A 2 -41.81 -0.91 -4.94
CA ILE A 2 -41.33 -0.63 -6.31
C ILE A 2 -42.13 -1.50 -7.27
N ARG A 3 -42.88 -0.88 -8.19
CA ARG A 3 -43.77 -1.58 -9.12
C ARG A 3 -42.95 -2.32 -10.18
N LYS A 4 -43.15 -3.64 -10.27
CA LYS A 4 -42.66 -4.48 -11.37
C LYS A 4 -43.41 -4.04 -12.64
N ASN A 5 -42.71 -3.54 -13.66
CA ASN A 5 -43.20 -3.00 -14.96
C ASN A 5 -43.34 -1.48 -15.05
N GLN A 6 -42.23 -0.75 -14.91
CA GLN A 6 -42.16 0.63 -15.37
C GLN A 6 -41.85 0.64 -16.89
N PRO A 7 -42.63 1.34 -17.74
CA PRO A 7 -42.36 1.43 -19.17
C PRO A 7 -41.16 2.36 -19.45
N PHE A 8 -40.31 2.00 -20.42
CA PHE A 8 -39.15 2.82 -20.83
C PHE A 8 -39.52 4.28 -21.18
N SER A 9 -40.78 4.53 -21.53
CA SER A 9 -41.34 5.87 -21.81
C SER A 9 -41.30 6.84 -20.62
N SER A 10 -41.04 6.34 -19.41
CA SER A 10 -40.89 7.15 -18.21
C SER A 10 -39.42 7.33 -17.77
N ILE A 11 -38.48 6.89 -18.62
CA ILE A 11 -37.03 7.08 -18.46
C ILE A 11 -36.61 8.24 -19.38
N GLY A 12 -35.83 9.18 -18.85
CA GLY A 12 -35.31 10.30 -19.64
C GLY A 12 -34.43 9.82 -20.82
N SER A 13 -34.40 10.60 -21.90
CA SER A 13 -33.72 10.25 -23.15
C SER A 13 -32.25 9.85 -22.97
N ALA A 14 -31.51 10.52 -22.09
CA ALA A 14 -30.12 10.19 -21.79
C ALA A 14 -29.95 8.77 -21.18
N ALA A 15 -30.82 8.41 -20.23
CA ALA A 15 -30.77 7.10 -19.59
C ALA A 15 -31.25 5.99 -20.55
N TYR A 16 -32.22 6.27 -21.41
CA TYR A 16 -32.67 5.33 -22.45
C TYR A 16 -31.57 5.04 -23.47
N ASN A 17 -30.87 6.07 -23.97
CA ASN A 17 -29.76 5.90 -24.91
C ASN A 17 -28.63 5.04 -24.33
N GLN A 18 -28.31 5.23 -23.05
CA GLN A 18 -27.32 4.41 -22.35
C GLN A 18 -27.75 2.94 -22.30
N ILE A 19 -29.02 2.66 -22.02
CA ILE A 19 -29.55 1.29 -22.03
C ILE A 19 -29.43 0.68 -23.44
N CYS A 20 -29.77 1.43 -24.49
CA CYS A 20 -29.62 0.98 -25.88
C CYS A 20 -28.17 0.58 -26.20
N HIS A 21 -27.20 1.42 -25.84
CA HIS A 21 -25.78 1.10 -26.03
C HIS A 21 -25.35 -0.18 -25.29
N LEU A 22 -25.87 -0.42 -24.08
CA LEU A 22 -25.56 -1.61 -23.29
C LEU A 22 -26.24 -2.89 -23.79
N CYS A 23 -27.31 -2.79 -24.58
CA CYS A 23 -28.06 -3.95 -25.05
C CYS A 23 -27.57 -4.51 -26.39
N MET A 24 -26.79 -3.73 -27.15
CA MET A 24 -26.28 -4.13 -28.48
C MET A 24 -25.58 -5.50 -28.46
N PRO A 25 -25.81 -6.36 -29.47
CA PRO A 25 -26.59 -6.13 -30.70
C PRO A 25 -28.12 -6.26 -30.53
N ASN A 26 -28.61 -6.58 -29.34
CA ASN A 26 -30.03 -6.80 -29.06
C ASN A 26 -30.74 -5.50 -28.62
N HIS A 27 -32.07 -5.44 -28.69
CA HIS A 27 -32.82 -4.24 -28.31
C HIS A 27 -33.26 -4.31 -26.84
N PRO A 28 -33.31 -3.18 -26.10
CA PRO A 28 -33.76 -3.16 -24.69
C PRO A 28 -35.12 -3.84 -24.40
N PRO A 29 -36.16 -3.70 -25.25
CA PRO A 29 -37.44 -4.40 -25.11
C PRO A 29 -37.33 -5.92 -25.22
N ASP A 30 -36.26 -6.45 -25.80
CA ASP A 30 -36.02 -7.89 -25.95
C ASP A 30 -35.41 -8.50 -24.67
N LYS A 31 -35.03 -7.66 -23.69
CA LYS A 31 -34.45 -8.07 -22.41
C LYS A 31 -35.43 -7.82 -21.27
N SER A 32 -35.40 -8.66 -20.24
CA SER A 32 -36.22 -8.41 -19.06
C SER A 32 -35.71 -7.19 -18.30
N PHE A 33 -36.60 -6.53 -17.54
CA PHE A 33 -36.20 -5.42 -16.67
C PHE A 33 -35.09 -5.81 -15.69
N ASN A 34 -35.07 -7.08 -15.23
CA ASN A 34 -34.01 -7.58 -14.34
C ASN A 34 -32.67 -7.68 -15.07
N ASP A 35 -32.65 -8.11 -16.33
CA ASP A 35 -31.42 -8.20 -17.12
C ASP A 35 -30.85 -6.81 -17.43
N ILE A 36 -31.73 -5.86 -17.75
CA ILE A 36 -31.35 -4.46 -17.98
C ILE A 36 -30.83 -3.83 -16.70
N LYS A 37 -31.49 -4.08 -15.56
CA LYS A 37 -31.02 -3.63 -14.26
C LYS A 37 -29.65 -4.22 -13.93
N THR A 38 -29.42 -5.48 -14.29
CA THR A 38 -28.13 -6.16 -14.07
C THR A 38 -27.05 -5.58 -14.98
N LEU A 39 -27.34 -5.36 -16.27
CA LEU A 39 -26.44 -4.70 -17.22
C LEU A 39 -26.09 -3.27 -16.80
N MET A 40 -27.10 -2.48 -16.40
CA MET A 40 -26.88 -1.13 -15.90
C MET A 40 -26.09 -1.15 -14.59
N SER A 41 -26.38 -2.08 -13.68
CA SER A 41 -25.63 -2.20 -12.43
C SER A 41 -24.19 -2.61 -12.71
N ALA A 42 -23.93 -3.56 -13.61
CA ALA A 42 -22.58 -3.97 -14.01
C ALA A 42 -21.81 -2.84 -14.73
N TYR A 43 -22.50 -1.95 -15.44
CA TYR A 43 -21.89 -0.80 -16.11
C TYR A 43 -21.64 0.38 -15.16
N GLN A 44 -22.61 0.71 -14.31
CA GLN A 44 -22.54 1.85 -13.37
C GLN A 44 -21.74 1.50 -12.10
N CYS A 45 -21.76 0.23 -11.72
CA CYS A 45 -21.06 -0.38 -10.60
C CYS A 45 -20.46 -1.69 -11.10
N PRO A 46 -19.43 -1.64 -11.97
CA PRO A 46 -18.60 -2.81 -12.15
C PRO A 46 -18.16 -3.25 -10.75
N GLU A 47 -18.31 -4.55 -10.43
CA GLU A 47 -17.74 -5.18 -9.23
C GLU A 47 -16.44 -4.44 -8.92
N PRO A 48 -16.23 -3.87 -7.70
CA PRO A 48 -15.19 -2.87 -7.44
C PRO A 48 -13.95 -3.33 -8.16
N LEU A 49 -13.63 -2.66 -9.28
CA LEU A 49 -12.73 -3.23 -10.29
C LEU A 49 -11.55 -3.71 -9.49
N GLN A 50 -11.34 -5.03 -9.38
CA GLN A 50 -10.28 -5.53 -8.49
C GLN A 50 -8.96 -4.86 -8.87
N ILE A 51 -8.85 -4.54 -10.16
CA ILE A 51 -7.83 -3.68 -10.78
C ILE A 51 -7.76 -2.28 -10.16
N ALA A 52 -8.86 -1.56 -9.96
CA ALA A 52 -8.90 -0.27 -9.29
C ALA A 52 -8.50 -0.34 -7.81
N GLU A 53 -8.97 -1.33 -7.05
CA GLU A 53 -8.57 -1.51 -5.65
C GLU A 53 -7.10 -1.92 -5.53
N ARG A 54 -6.64 -2.83 -6.40
CA ARG A 54 -5.21 -3.19 -6.52
C ARG A 54 -4.35 -1.99 -6.91
N SER A 55 -4.84 -1.15 -7.83
CA SER A 55 -4.17 0.09 -8.20
C SER A 55 -4.06 1.05 -7.01
N ARG A 56 -5.15 1.23 -6.23
CA ARG A 56 -5.12 2.04 -5.00
C ARG A 56 -4.15 1.48 -3.97
N PHE A 57 -4.10 0.17 -3.79
CA PHE A 57 -3.17 -0.51 -2.90
C PHE A 57 -1.70 -0.29 -3.31
N THR A 58 -1.38 -0.49 -4.60
CA THR A 58 -0.02 -0.35 -5.13
C THR A 58 0.45 1.11 -5.11
N ASN A 59 -0.44 2.06 -5.38
CA ASN A 59 -0.11 3.49 -5.44
C ASN A 59 -0.18 4.19 -4.08
N ARG A 60 -0.46 3.47 -2.98
CA ARG A 60 -0.54 4.05 -1.64
C ARG A 60 0.86 4.33 -1.09
N VAL A 61 1.31 5.58 -1.23
CA VAL A 61 2.58 6.07 -0.68
C VAL A 61 2.45 6.54 0.76
N GLN A 62 3.45 6.29 1.61
CA GLN A 62 3.53 6.80 2.98
C GLN A 62 3.63 8.34 2.98
N GLN A 63 2.84 9.02 3.82
CA GLN A 63 2.92 10.48 3.93
C GLN A 63 4.16 10.90 4.74
N PRO A 64 4.75 12.10 4.51
CA PRO A 64 6.04 12.47 5.11
C PRO A 64 6.08 12.46 6.65
N GLN A 65 4.94 12.64 7.31
CA GLN A 65 4.79 12.62 8.77
C GLN A 65 3.97 11.44 9.29
N GLU A 66 3.65 10.48 8.41
CA GLU A 66 2.88 9.29 8.79
C GLU A 66 3.81 8.24 9.40
N SER A 67 3.49 7.76 10.60
CA SER A 67 4.23 6.66 11.22
C SER A 67 4.00 5.35 10.47
N ILE A 68 4.97 4.45 10.56
CA ILE A 68 4.92 3.12 9.92
C ILE A 68 3.69 2.32 10.39
N ALA A 69 3.32 2.44 11.66
CA ALA A 69 2.12 1.79 12.20
C ALA A 69 0.82 2.31 11.55
N LYS A 70 0.69 3.64 11.39
CA LYS A 70 -0.48 4.25 10.74
C LYS A 70 -0.55 3.88 9.26
N TYR A 71 0.60 3.95 8.58
CA TYR A 71 0.72 3.54 7.19
C TYR A 71 0.30 2.07 7.01
N SER A 72 0.87 1.17 7.81
CA SER A 72 0.57 -0.27 7.79
C SER A 72 -0.91 -0.57 7.97
N LEU A 73 -1.58 0.09 8.93
CA LEU A 73 -3.01 -0.08 9.16
C LEU A 73 -3.86 0.37 7.95
N ALA A 74 -3.61 1.57 7.43
CA ALA A 74 -4.31 2.08 6.26
C ALA A 74 -4.10 1.19 5.04
N TRP A 75 -2.88 0.68 4.88
CA TRP A 75 -2.49 -0.14 3.75
C TRP A 75 -3.09 -1.56 3.80
N ARG A 76 -3.06 -2.22 4.97
CA ARG A 76 -3.78 -3.48 5.19
C ARG A 76 -5.28 -3.34 4.94
N THR A 77 -5.87 -2.20 5.29
CA THR A 77 -7.30 -1.93 5.05
C THR A 77 -7.63 -1.90 3.54
N LEU A 78 -6.73 -1.39 2.70
CA LEU A 78 -6.88 -1.43 1.25
C LEU A 78 -6.72 -2.85 0.70
N ALA A 79 -5.78 -3.63 1.25
CA ALA A 79 -5.51 -5.00 0.83
C ALA A 79 -6.74 -5.92 0.96
N ILE A 80 -7.60 -5.71 1.95
CA ILE A 80 -8.85 -6.46 2.16
C ILE A 80 -9.76 -6.41 0.92
N LYS A 81 -9.78 -5.27 0.22
CA LYS A 81 -10.65 -5.03 -0.95
C LYS A 81 -10.04 -5.56 -2.26
N CYS A 82 -8.78 -5.97 -2.26
CA CYS A 82 -8.04 -6.31 -3.47
C CYS A 82 -8.19 -7.77 -3.94
N ASN A 83 -8.81 -8.63 -3.10
CA ASN A 83 -9.00 -10.06 -3.36
C ASN A 83 -7.71 -10.75 -3.84
N PHE A 84 -6.64 -10.66 -3.04
CA PHE A 84 -5.33 -11.24 -3.38
C PHE A 84 -5.25 -12.76 -3.15
N GLY A 85 -6.16 -13.34 -2.36
CA GLY A 85 -6.15 -14.77 -2.05
C GLY A 85 -4.84 -15.22 -1.38
N ALA A 86 -4.25 -16.31 -1.88
CA ALA A 86 -3.01 -16.89 -1.35
C ALA A 86 -1.80 -15.94 -1.45
N GLU A 87 -1.78 -15.05 -2.44
CA GLU A 87 -0.64 -14.15 -2.69
C GLU A 87 -0.62 -12.91 -1.77
N LEU A 88 -1.59 -12.76 -0.87
CA LEU A 88 -1.72 -11.58 -0.01
C LEU A 88 -0.44 -11.32 0.79
N LYS A 89 0.16 -12.35 1.39
CA LYS A 89 1.37 -12.19 2.23
C LYS A 89 2.58 -11.75 1.41
N ASN A 90 2.80 -12.37 0.25
CA ASN A 90 3.91 -12.03 -0.65
C ASN A 90 3.76 -10.60 -1.15
N ARG A 91 2.57 -10.22 -1.63
CA ARG A 91 2.24 -8.86 -2.09
C ARG A 91 2.45 -7.81 -0.99
N LEU A 92 2.03 -8.11 0.24
CA LEU A 92 2.24 -7.22 1.38
C LEU A 92 3.72 -7.07 1.70
N CYS A 93 4.53 -8.13 1.57
CA CYS A 93 5.97 -8.01 1.80
C CYS A 93 6.64 -7.18 0.71
N ASP A 94 6.49 -7.60 -0.55
CA ASP A 94 7.17 -6.99 -1.70
C ASP A 94 6.87 -5.51 -1.82
N CYS A 95 5.59 -5.14 -1.74
CA CYS A 95 5.22 -3.74 -1.85
C CYS A 95 5.62 -2.93 -0.62
N PHE A 96 5.66 -3.51 0.59
CA PHE A 96 6.07 -2.77 1.79
C PHE A 96 7.54 -2.36 1.71
N VAL A 97 8.42 -3.28 1.30
CA VAL A 97 9.85 -3.00 1.13
C VAL A 97 10.08 -1.89 0.08
N LEU A 98 9.28 -1.87 -0.98
CA LEU A 98 9.39 -0.88 -2.06
C LEU A 98 8.83 0.50 -1.70
N VAL A 99 7.76 0.57 -0.90
CA VAL A 99 6.98 1.81 -0.70
C VAL A 99 7.34 2.58 0.58
N ILE A 100 8.08 1.98 1.52
CA ILE A 100 8.59 2.68 2.72
C ILE A 100 9.39 3.92 2.30
N CYS A 101 9.03 5.09 2.87
CA CYS A 101 9.65 6.37 2.51
C CYS A 101 11.06 6.53 3.10
N ALA A 102 11.29 5.99 4.30
CA ALA A 102 12.56 6.11 4.99
C ALA A 102 13.63 5.20 4.36
N GLN A 103 14.61 5.81 3.67
CA GLN A 103 15.69 5.07 3.00
C GLN A 103 16.53 4.21 3.95
N SER A 104 16.72 4.63 5.20
CA SER A 104 17.45 3.85 6.21
C SER A 104 16.76 2.52 6.49
N ILE A 105 15.43 2.56 6.62
CA ILE A 105 14.59 1.38 6.85
C ILE A 105 14.61 0.51 5.59
N GLN A 106 14.38 1.09 4.42
CA GLN A 106 14.38 0.35 3.17
C GLN A 106 15.70 -0.41 2.93
N LYS A 107 16.86 0.23 3.18
CA LYS A 107 18.17 -0.43 3.11
C LYS A 107 18.30 -1.60 4.08
N ALA A 108 17.82 -1.46 5.32
CA ALA A 108 17.84 -2.55 6.29
C ALA A 108 16.96 -3.72 5.84
N LEU A 109 15.79 -3.44 5.26
CA LEU A 109 14.89 -4.46 4.73
C LEU A 109 15.53 -5.22 3.55
N PHE A 110 16.15 -4.53 2.59
CA PHE A 110 16.83 -5.18 1.46
C PHE A 110 18.01 -6.07 1.87
N ASN A 111 18.65 -5.80 3.02
CA ASN A 111 19.75 -6.60 3.54
C ASN A 111 19.29 -7.81 4.37
N THR A 112 17.98 -7.94 4.63
CA THR A 112 17.42 -9.04 5.44
C THR A 112 17.13 -10.25 4.54
N LYS A 113 17.65 -11.42 4.90
CA LYS A 113 17.35 -12.69 4.21
C LYS A 113 15.99 -13.23 4.61
N ASP A 114 15.32 -13.93 3.69
CA ASP A 114 14.03 -14.59 3.90
C ASP A 114 12.98 -13.67 4.55
N ILE A 115 12.88 -12.47 4.00
CA ILE A 115 12.02 -11.42 4.54
C ILE A 115 10.54 -11.79 4.35
N ASP A 116 9.82 -11.84 5.47
CA ASP A 116 8.36 -11.87 5.49
C ASP A 116 7.80 -10.50 5.91
N TYR A 117 6.50 -10.30 5.73
CA TYR A 117 5.86 -9.04 6.04
C TYR A 117 5.88 -8.70 7.54
N ASP A 118 5.80 -9.69 8.43
CA ASP A 118 5.75 -9.46 9.87
C ASP A 118 7.13 -9.07 10.42
N LEU A 119 8.20 -9.69 9.91
CA LEU A 119 9.60 -9.37 10.15
C LEU A 119 9.92 -8.00 9.57
N ALA A 120 9.49 -7.70 8.34
CA ALA A 120 9.67 -6.39 7.73
C ALA A 120 9.02 -5.30 8.59
N TYR A 121 7.78 -5.51 9.03
CA TYR A 121 7.06 -4.56 9.88
C TYR A 121 7.75 -4.35 11.23
N LYS A 122 8.15 -5.42 11.92
CA LYS A 122 8.85 -5.34 13.21
C LYS A 122 10.18 -4.58 13.08
N THR A 123 10.97 -4.91 12.06
CA THR A 123 12.26 -4.26 11.78
C THR A 123 12.07 -2.78 11.50
N ALA A 124 11.08 -2.44 10.67
CA ALA A 124 10.77 -1.06 10.33
C ALA A 124 10.33 -0.23 11.55
N VAL A 125 9.44 -0.77 12.38
CA VAL A 125 9.02 -0.12 13.64
C VAL A 125 10.18 0.04 14.61
N GLY A 126 11.02 -0.99 14.76
CA GLY A 126 12.21 -0.93 15.61
C GLY A 126 13.15 0.21 15.20
N ILE A 127 13.47 0.33 13.91
CA ILE A 127 14.32 1.41 13.40
C ILE A 127 13.66 2.78 13.59
N GLU A 128 12.35 2.92 13.36
CA GLU A 128 11.62 4.17 13.57
C GLU A 128 11.72 4.64 15.03
N LEU A 129 11.51 3.72 15.98
CA LEU A 129 11.59 4.00 17.41
C LEU A 129 13.02 4.36 17.82
N SER A 130 14.02 3.56 17.44
CA SER A 130 15.43 3.85 17.75
C SER A 130 15.89 5.19 17.18
N THR A 131 15.42 5.56 15.99
CA THR A 131 15.74 6.86 15.37
C THR A 131 15.12 8.01 16.17
N LYS A 132 13.86 7.86 16.60
CA LYS A 132 13.18 8.86 17.45
C LYS A 132 13.88 9.02 18.79
N GLU A 133 14.20 7.92 19.47
CA GLU A 133 14.90 7.93 20.75
C GLU A 133 16.30 8.57 20.64
N SER A 134 17.07 8.19 19.62
CA SER A 134 18.40 8.77 19.37
C SER A 134 18.34 10.29 19.14
N ALA A 135 17.34 10.77 18.40
CA ALA A 135 17.13 12.20 18.17
C ALA A 135 16.79 12.96 19.47
N THR A 136 15.95 12.37 20.33
CA THR A 136 15.65 12.94 21.65
C THR A 136 16.89 13.01 22.54
N LEU A 137 17.71 11.96 22.56
CA LEU A 137 18.95 11.94 23.35
C LEU A 137 19.94 13.01 22.87
N GLN A 138 20.09 13.19 21.56
CA GLN A 138 20.98 14.22 20.99
C GLN A 138 20.53 15.65 21.31
N GLN A 139 19.23 15.90 21.40
CA GLN A 139 18.67 17.22 21.78
C GLN A 139 18.83 17.53 23.27
N SER A 140 18.97 16.51 24.11
CA SER A 140 18.96 16.63 25.58
C SER A 140 20.35 16.72 26.20
N GLN A 141 21.43 16.53 25.42
CA GLN A 141 22.80 16.47 25.93
C GLN A 141 23.50 17.84 25.82
N PRO A 142 23.85 18.53 26.93
CA PRO A 142 24.96 19.45 26.89
C PRO A 142 26.22 18.64 26.55
N ILE A 143 27.05 19.17 25.63
CA ILE A 143 28.23 18.51 25.05
C ILE A 143 29.11 17.85 26.12
N ILE A 144 28.99 16.52 26.32
CA ILE A 144 30.04 15.74 26.98
C ILE A 144 30.94 15.22 25.86
N GLN A 145 32.01 15.96 25.58
CA GLN A 145 33.09 15.48 24.71
C GLN A 145 33.84 14.34 25.40
N LEU A 146 33.38 13.10 25.23
CA LEU A 146 34.26 11.94 25.34
C LEU A 146 35.08 11.86 24.04
N ARG A 147 36.08 12.76 23.95
CA ARG A 147 37.22 12.59 23.05
C ARG A 147 37.89 11.28 23.49
N SER A 148 37.62 10.19 22.78
CA SER A 148 38.47 9.01 22.87
C SER A 148 39.80 9.35 22.22
N SER A 149 40.71 9.91 23.02
CA SER A 149 42.14 9.81 22.82
C SER A 149 42.50 8.32 22.83
N SER A 150 42.30 7.63 21.70
CA SER A 150 42.89 6.32 21.46
C SER A 150 43.86 6.46 20.28
N SER A 151 45.08 6.84 20.67
CA SER A 151 46.32 6.26 20.18
C SER A 151 46.57 6.30 18.66
N LYS A 152 47.32 7.32 18.26
CA LYS A 152 48.41 7.11 17.30
C LYS A 152 49.39 6.10 17.90
N CYS A 153 49.18 4.81 17.65
CA CYS A 153 50.22 3.80 17.74
C CYS A 153 49.97 2.70 16.70
N CYS A 154 50.01 3.10 15.44
CA CYS A 154 50.27 2.18 14.35
C CYS A 154 51.29 2.87 13.45
N ASN A 155 52.55 2.81 13.88
CA ASN A 155 53.77 2.95 13.09
C ASN A 155 54.93 2.82 14.08
N GLN A 156 55.37 1.59 14.37
CA GLN A 156 56.79 1.18 14.54
C GLN A 156 56.88 -0.26 15.10
N LEU A 157 56.47 -1.29 14.34
CA LEU A 157 56.88 -2.68 14.63
C LEU A 157 57.05 -3.46 13.32
N GLN A 158 58.00 -3.00 12.51
CA GLN A 158 58.76 -3.83 11.55
C GLN A 158 60.22 -3.38 11.58
N ALA A 159 60.87 -3.59 12.72
CA ALA A 159 62.30 -3.75 12.82
C ALA A 159 62.52 -4.91 13.78
N GLU A 160 63.45 -5.81 13.44
CA GLU A 160 63.77 -7.06 14.15
C GLU A 160 62.95 -8.30 13.71
N ARG A 161 63.14 -8.69 12.45
CA ARG A 161 63.32 -10.11 12.12
C ARG A 161 64.80 -10.32 11.82
N THR A 162 65.48 -10.94 12.78
CA THR A 162 66.70 -11.72 12.55
C THR A 162 66.44 -12.88 11.61
#